data_AF-A0A957EU57-F1
#
_entry.id   AF-A0A957EU57-F1
#
_cell.length_a   1.000
_cell.length_b   1.000
_cell.length_c   1.000
_cell.angle_alpha   90.00
_cell.angle_beta   90.00
_cell.angle_gamma   90.00
#
_symmetry.space_group_name_H-M   'P 1'
#
loop_
_entity.id
_entity.type
_entity.pdbx_description
1 polymer ?
#
loop_
_entity_poly.entity_id
_entity_poly.type
_entity_poly.pdbx_seq_one_letter_code
_entity_poly.pdbx_strand_id
1 'polypeptide(L)'
;IILLLGGLFLIGKSTYEIHEKLDVEDHSQHTVSTGVATLGAVLTQVILVDVVFSLDSVITAVGITEHTSIIIVAILVSAAIMVFFANSIADFIEKHPSLKILALSFLILIGSILVVEGWAHEQAEELHLKNYVYFAMAFSVVVDMLQLRLKAKEQAPVQLHNQPKLPESS
;
A
#
# COMPACT_ATOMS: atom_id res chain seq x y z
N ILE A 1 -5.86 12.97 19.96
CA ILE A 1 -6.67 11.77 20.33
C ILE A 1 -7.14 10.99 19.10
N ILE A 2 -7.88 11.59 18.16
CA ILE A 2 -8.35 10.89 16.94
C ILE A 2 -7.17 10.36 16.11
N LEU A 3 -6.14 11.18 15.87
CA LEU A 3 -4.92 10.79 15.14
C LEU A 3 -4.18 9.63 15.83
N LEU A 4 -4.04 9.68 17.16
CA LEU A 4 -3.42 8.62 17.96
C LEU A 4 -4.17 7.29 17.83
N LEU A 5 -5.50 7.30 18.00
CA LEU A 5 -6.32 6.09 17.89
C LEU A 5 -6.31 5.53 16.47
N GLY A 6 -6.42 6.40 15.47
CA GLY A 6 -6.33 6.02 14.06
C GLY A 6 -4.97 5.42 13.73
N GLY A 7 -3.88 6.08 14.11
CA GLY A 7 -2.52 5.60 13.87
C GLY A 7 -2.24 4.24 14.50
N LEU A 8 -2.65 4.05 15.76
CA LEU A 8 -2.50 2.76 16.46
C LEU A 8 -3.32 1.66 15.79
N PHE A 9 -4.54 1.98 15.35
CA PHE A 9 -5.40 1.06 14.59
C PHE A 9 -4.75 0.65 13.26
N LEU A 10 -4.21 1.60 12.49
CA LEU A 10 -3.53 1.31 11.22
C LEU A 10 -2.33 0.36 11.42
N ILE A 11 -1.49 0.63 12.43
CA ILE A 11 -0.31 -0.19 12.74
C ILE A 11 -0.73 -1.61 13.12
N GLY A 12 -1.66 -1.75 14.07
CA GLY A 12 -2.11 -3.06 14.56
C GLY A 12 -2.73 -3.91 13.47
N LYS A 13 -3.67 -3.33 12.70
CA LYS A 13 -4.36 -3.99 11.58
C LYS A 13 -3.38 -4.43 10.49
N SER A 14 -2.49 -3.54 10.07
CA SER A 14 -1.56 -3.84 8.98
C SER A 14 -0.51 -4.88 9.39
N THR A 15 -0.05 -4.85 10.64
CA THR A 15 0.86 -5.87 11.19
C THR A 15 0.18 -7.23 11.23
N TYR A 16 -1.07 -7.29 11.70
CA TYR A 16 -1.86 -8.52 11.71
C TYR A 16 -2.03 -9.11 10.30
N GLU A 17 -2.39 -8.28 9.32
CA GLU A 17 -2.53 -8.71 7.92
C GLU A 17 -1.22 -9.21 7.33
N ILE A 18 -0.09 -8.55 7.60
CA ILE A 18 1.23 -9.01 7.14
C ILE A 18 1.56 -10.37 7.76
N HIS A 19 1.29 -10.57 9.05
CA HIS A 19 1.53 -11.84 9.74
C HIS A 19 0.67 -12.98 9.16
N GLU A 20 -0.62 -12.72 8.93
CA GLU A 20 -1.53 -13.68 8.29
C GLU A 20 -1.10 -14.01 6.85
N LYS A 21 -0.49 -13.07 6.12
CA LYS A 21 0.06 -13.33 4.78
C LYS A 21 1.32 -14.19 4.82
N LEU A 22 2.21 -13.97 5.79
CA LEU A 22 3.46 -14.70 5.96
C LEU A 22 3.22 -16.17 6.38
N ASP A 23 2.26 -16.42 7.28
CA ASP A 23 1.90 -17.78 7.72
C ASP A 23 1.33 -18.65 6.58
N VAL A 24 0.73 -18.03 5.55
CA VAL A 24 0.19 -18.74 4.38
C VAL A 24 1.29 -19.18 3.41
N GLU A 25 2.45 -18.53 3.42
CA GLU A 25 3.56 -18.81 2.49
C GLU A 25 4.50 -19.93 3.01
N ASP A 26 4.55 -20.17 4.33
CA ASP A 26 5.37 -21.23 4.96
C ASP A 26 4.70 -22.63 4.94
N HIS A 27 3.40 -22.73 4.61
CA HIS A 27 2.64 -23.99 4.64
C HIS A 27 2.27 -24.59 3.28
N SER A 28 2.96 -24.22 2.20
CA SER A 28 2.71 -24.78 0.86
C SER A 28 3.27 -26.20 0.66
N GLN A 29 2.72 -27.18 1.40
CA GLN A 29 2.70 -28.58 0.98
C GLN A 29 1.34 -29.27 1.12
N HIS A 30 0.28 -28.57 1.56
CA HIS A 30 -1.08 -29.08 1.43
C HIS A 30 -2.00 -28.04 0.83
N THR A 31 -2.67 -28.47 -0.25
CA THR A 31 -3.86 -27.88 -0.85
C THR A 31 -4.72 -27.10 0.15
N VAL A 32 -4.96 -25.80 -0.08
CA VAL A 32 -6.28 -25.12 -0.11
C VAL A 32 -6.13 -23.59 0.05
N SER A 33 -6.90 -22.88 -0.78
CA SER A 33 -7.33 -21.47 -0.67
C SER A 33 -6.23 -20.42 -0.58
N THR A 34 -5.90 -19.83 -1.73
CA THR A 34 -5.47 -18.43 -1.84
C THR A 34 -6.40 -17.56 -1.00
N GLY A 35 -5.99 -17.24 0.23
CA GLY A 35 -6.57 -16.18 1.02
C GLY A 35 -6.27 -14.86 0.31
N VAL A 36 -7.11 -14.54 -0.67
CA VAL A 36 -7.22 -13.20 -1.24
C VAL A 36 -7.38 -12.26 -0.05
N ALA A 37 -6.64 -11.15 0.02
CA ALA A 37 -7.13 -10.11 0.94
C ALA A 37 -8.46 -9.73 0.32
N THR A 38 -9.55 -10.08 0.99
CA THR A 38 -10.87 -9.86 0.43
C THR A 38 -10.91 -8.41 0.00
N LEU A 39 -11.40 -8.15 -1.22
CA LEU A 39 -11.46 -6.79 -1.77
C LEU A 39 -11.99 -5.80 -0.72
N GLY A 40 -12.92 -6.23 0.14
CA GLY A 40 -13.40 -5.47 1.30
C GLY A 40 -12.35 -5.07 2.35
N ALA A 41 -11.37 -5.90 2.68
CA ALA A 41 -10.31 -5.58 3.64
C ALA A 41 -9.33 -4.52 3.09
N VAL A 42 -9.05 -4.55 1.78
CA VAL A 42 -8.24 -3.52 1.09
C VAL A 42 -9.07 -2.25 0.84
N LEU A 43 -10.33 -2.37 0.45
CA LEU A 43 -11.23 -1.22 0.28
C LEU A 43 -11.42 -0.45 1.59
N THR A 44 -11.71 -1.18 2.68
CA THR A 44 -11.88 -0.59 4.01
C THR A 44 -10.61 0.15 4.42
N GLN A 45 -9.45 -0.40 4.06
CA GLN A 45 -8.16 0.19 4.34
C GLN A 45 -7.92 1.49 3.54
N VAL A 46 -8.20 1.50 2.24
CA VAL A 46 -8.11 2.69 1.39
C VAL A 46 -9.05 3.79 1.89
N ILE A 47 -10.30 3.43 2.23
CA ILE A 47 -11.29 4.38 2.77
C ILE A 47 -10.82 4.96 4.11
N LEU A 48 -10.27 4.14 4.99
CA LEU A 48 -9.85 4.57 6.32
C LEU A 48 -8.60 5.47 6.25
N VAL A 49 -7.67 5.18 5.34
CA VAL A 49 -6.53 6.05 5.03
C VAL A 49 -6.97 7.35 4.38
N ASP A 50 -7.90 7.31 3.43
CA ASP A 50 -8.43 8.49 2.75
C ASP A 50 -9.15 9.43 3.72
N VAL A 51 -9.92 8.88 4.66
CA VAL A 51 -10.55 9.67 5.73
C VAL A 51 -9.49 10.34 6.62
N VAL A 52 -8.44 9.63 7.03
CA VAL A 52 -7.42 10.23 7.90
C VAL A 52 -6.55 11.25 7.14
N PHE A 53 -6.20 10.98 5.88
CA PHE A 53 -5.42 11.87 5.04
C PHE A 53 -6.20 13.11 4.58
N SER A 54 -7.50 12.95 4.31
CA SER A 54 -8.38 14.09 4.02
C SER A 54 -8.58 14.97 5.25
N LEU A 55 -8.68 14.39 6.45
CA LEU A 55 -8.77 15.18 7.69
C LEU A 55 -7.47 15.97 7.96
N ASP A 56 -6.29 15.39 7.77
CA ASP A 56 -5.00 16.11 7.93
C ASP A 56 -4.90 17.27 6.92
N SER A 57 -5.18 17.00 5.64
CA SER A 57 -5.15 18.01 4.57
C SER A 57 -6.16 19.14 4.79
N VAL A 58 -7.35 18.85 5.32
CA VAL A 58 -8.34 19.89 5.71
C VAL A 58 -7.81 20.72 6.85
N ILE A 59 -7.34 20.08 7.93
CA ILE A 59 -6.95 20.79 9.14
C ILE A 59 -5.75 21.70 8.86
N THR A 60 -4.74 21.23 8.10
CA THR A 60 -3.61 22.06 7.67
C THR A 60 -4.05 23.19 6.73
N ALA A 61 -4.90 22.91 5.74
CA ALA A 61 -5.31 23.93 4.77
C ALA A 61 -6.25 24.99 5.36
N VAL A 62 -7.15 24.61 6.27
CA VAL A 62 -8.02 25.54 7.00
C VAL A 62 -7.23 26.39 7.98
N GLY A 63 -6.09 25.89 8.50
CA GLY A 63 -5.17 26.66 9.33
C GLY A 63 -4.39 27.76 8.58
N ILE A 64 -4.30 27.70 7.24
CA ILE A 64 -3.41 28.57 6.43
C ILE A 64 -4.18 29.39 5.37
N THR A 65 -5.46 29.09 5.08
CA THR A 65 -6.21 29.72 3.97
C THR A 65 -7.66 30.04 4.33
N GLU A 66 -8.13 31.24 3.96
CA GLU A 66 -9.51 31.70 4.18
C GLU A 66 -10.53 31.10 3.20
N HIS A 67 -10.08 30.40 2.14
CA HIS A 67 -10.92 29.81 1.10
C HIS A 67 -11.37 28.38 1.42
N THR A 68 -12.11 28.19 2.52
CA THR A 68 -12.64 26.89 2.96
C THR A 68 -13.44 26.18 1.86
N SER A 69 -14.17 26.93 1.03
CA SER A 69 -14.98 26.37 -0.06
C SER A 69 -14.13 25.62 -1.12
N ILE A 70 -12.93 26.12 -1.44
CA ILE A 70 -12.05 25.49 -2.45
C ILE A 70 -11.51 24.16 -1.92
N ILE A 71 -11.10 24.14 -0.65
CA ILE A 71 -10.59 22.95 0.03
C ILE A 71 -11.65 21.84 0.04
N ILE A 72 -12.88 22.17 0.44
CA ILE A 72 -14.00 21.22 0.48
C ILE A 72 -14.27 20.63 -0.90
N VAL A 73 -14.36 21.48 -1.94
CA VAL A 73 -14.62 21.02 -3.31
C VAL A 73 -13.48 20.10 -3.80
N ALA A 74 -12.22 20.45 -3.55
CA ALA A 74 -11.08 19.64 -3.96
C ALA A 74 -11.11 18.24 -3.33
N ILE A 75 -11.46 18.15 -2.05
CA ILE A 75 -11.54 16.85 -1.34
C ILE A 75 -12.69 16.01 -1.87
N LEU A 76 -13.87 16.60 -2.07
CA LEU A 76 -15.02 15.88 -2.61
C LEU A 76 -14.71 15.33 -4.01
N VAL A 77 -14.05 16.12 -4.86
CA VAL A 77 -13.62 15.67 -6.19
C VAL A 77 -12.58 14.56 -6.08
N SER A 78 -11.59 14.70 -5.21
CA SER A 78 -10.55 13.69 -4.98
C SER A 78 -11.14 12.36 -4.49
N ALA A 79 -12.01 12.40 -3.48
CA ALA A 79 -12.68 11.22 -2.94
C ALA A 79 -13.56 10.53 -4.01
N ALA A 80 -14.28 11.31 -4.83
CA ALA A 80 -15.06 10.78 -5.93
C ALA A 80 -14.19 10.03 -6.96
N ILE A 81 -13.04 10.61 -7.33
CA ILE A 81 -12.06 9.96 -8.22
C ILE A 81 -11.52 8.68 -7.57
N MET A 82 -11.16 8.72 -6.29
CA MET A 82 -10.64 7.54 -5.58
C MET A 82 -11.65 6.39 -5.58
N VAL A 83 -12.92 6.66 -5.26
CA VAL A 83 -13.98 5.64 -5.27
C VAL A 83 -14.19 5.08 -6.67
N PHE A 84 -14.15 5.94 -7.70
CA PHE A 84 -14.28 5.51 -9.10
C PHE A 84 -13.17 4.54 -9.52
N PHE A 85 -11.93 4.78 -9.09
CA PHE A 85 -10.77 3.93 -9.42
C PHE A 85 -10.50 2.80 -8.42
N ALA A 86 -11.20 2.75 -7.29
CA ALA A 86 -10.92 1.82 -6.19
C ALA A 86 -10.89 0.35 -6.63
N ASN A 87 -11.85 -0.07 -7.47
CA ASN A 87 -11.90 -1.45 -7.97
C ASN A 87 -10.68 -1.78 -8.85
N SER A 88 -10.31 -0.90 -9.78
CA SER A 88 -9.12 -1.12 -10.63
C SER A 88 -7.83 -1.14 -9.82
N ILE A 89 -7.72 -0.29 -8.80
CA ILE A 89 -6.55 -0.27 -7.90
C ILE A 89 -6.50 -1.58 -7.10
N ALA A 90 -7.65 -2.04 -6.57
CA ALA A 90 -7.74 -3.27 -5.79
C ALA A 90 -7.37 -4.49 -6.65
N ASP A 91 -7.91 -4.61 -7.86
CA ASP A 91 -7.59 -5.68 -8.81
C ASP A 91 -6.09 -5.70 -9.17
N PHE A 92 -5.46 -4.53 -9.26
CA PHE A 92 -4.03 -4.42 -9.55
C PHE A 92 -3.17 -4.87 -8.36
N ILE A 93 -3.55 -4.48 -7.13
CA ILE A 93 -2.90 -4.92 -5.90
C ILE A 93 -3.05 -6.44 -5.70
N GLU A 94 -4.20 -7.01 -6.04
CA GLU A 94 -4.45 -8.45 -5.90
C GLU A 94 -3.56 -9.29 -6.83
N LYS A 95 -3.32 -8.81 -8.05
CA LYS A 95 -2.46 -9.47 -9.05
C LYS A 95 -0.97 -9.43 -8.70
N HIS A 96 -0.55 -8.49 -7.85
CA HIS A 96 0.86 -8.26 -7.52
C HIS A 96 1.10 -8.34 -6.00
N PRO A 97 1.48 -9.52 -5.47
CA PRO A 97 1.69 -9.73 -4.03
C PRO A 97 2.70 -8.77 -3.40
N SER A 98 3.76 -8.38 -4.10
CA SER A 98 4.74 -7.41 -3.60
C SER A 98 4.11 -6.04 -3.36
N LEU A 99 3.22 -5.60 -4.26
CA LEU A 99 2.49 -4.35 -4.15
C LEU A 99 1.52 -4.33 -2.97
N LYS A 100 0.93 -5.48 -2.63
CA LYS A 100 0.07 -5.64 -1.46
C LYS A 100 0.84 -5.49 -0.15
N ILE A 101 1.99 -6.14 -0.02
CA ILE A 101 2.87 -6.00 1.14
C ILE A 101 3.40 -4.56 1.24
N LEU A 102 3.72 -3.94 0.09
CA LEU A 102 4.14 -2.55 0.02
C LEU A 102 3.04 -1.60 0.55
N ALA A 103 1.78 -1.80 0.13
CA ALA A 103 0.64 -1.00 0.61
C ALA A 103 0.39 -1.17 2.13
N LEU A 104 0.49 -2.40 2.65
CA LEU A 104 0.40 -2.66 4.10
C LEU A 104 1.58 -2.03 4.87
N SER A 105 2.76 -1.97 4.27
CA SER A 105 3.93 -1.32 4.88
C SER A 105 3.77 0.20 4.92
N PHE A 106 3.18 0.79 3.88
CA PHE A 106 2.86 2.23 3.87
C PHE A 106 1.83 2.58 4.94
N LEU A 107 0.89 1.69 5.26
CA LEU A 107 -0.02 1.91 6.37
C LEU A 107 0.66 1.96 7.71
N ILE A 108 1.64 1.08 7.94
CA ILE A 108 2.42 1.09 9.17
C ILE A 108 3.18 2.41 9.27
N LEU A 109 3.78 2.86 8.17
CA LEU A 109 4.54 4.11 8.11
C LEU A 109 3.65 5.34 8.36
N ILE A 110 2.48 5.41 7.71
CA ILE A 110 1.48 6.48 7.91
C ILE A 110 0.93 6.41 9.33
N GLY A 111 0.58 5.22 9.82
CA GLY A 111 0.12 5.03 11.21
C GLY A 111 1.14 5.47 12.23
N SER A 112 2.44 5.23 11.98
CA SER A 112 3.53 5.69 12.84
C SER A 112 3.61 7.22 12.87
N ILE A 113 3.49 7.88 11.72
CA ILE A 113 3.43 9.35 11.66
C ILE A 113 2.25 9.87 12.49
N LEU A 114 1.06 9.31 12.31
CA LEU A 114 -0.16 9.77 13.00
C LEU A 114 -0.06 9.63 14.51
N VAL A 115 0.62 8.58 15.00
CA VAL A 115 0.91 8.41 16.42
C VAL A 115 1.86 9.49 16.91
N VAL A 116 2.94 9.75 16.17
CA VAL A 116 3.94 10.78 16.51
C VAL A 116 3.29 12.17 16.54
N GLU A 117 2.55 12.53 15.49
CA GLU A 117 1.81 13.79 15.42
C GLU A 117 0.78 13.89 16.54
N GLY A 118 -0.05 12.86 16.70
CA GLY A 118 -1.09 12.86 17.71
C GLY A 118 -0.57 12.94 19.16
N TRP A 119 0.68 12.55 19.41
CA TRP A 119 1.36 12.64 20.70
C TRP A 119 2.11 13.97 20.91
N ALA A 120 2.87 14.41 19.90
CA ALA A 120 3.74 15.59 19.97
C ALA A 120 3.79 16.33 18.62
N HIS A 121 2.72 17.10 18.34
CA HIS A 121 2.54 17.82 17.07
C HIS A 121 3.74 18.74 16.71
N GLU A 122 4.27 19.51 17.67
CA GLU A 122 5.39 20.44 17.42
C GLU A 122 6.70 19.73 17.07
N GLN A 123 6.96 18.55 17.64
CA GLN A 123 8.20 17.79 17.41
C GLN A 123 8.18 17.04 16.08
N ALA A 124 6.99 16.63 15.63
CA ALA A 124 6.79 15.97 14.34
C ALA A 124 7.10 16.89 13.16
N GLU A 125 6.71 18.17 13.28
CA GLU A 125 6.92 19.19 12.27
C GLU A 125 8.40 19.62 12.18
N GLU A 126 9.07 19.76 13.33
CA GLU A 126 10.49 20.14 13.42
C GLU A 126 11.43 19.06 12.83
N LEU A 127 11.11 17.79 13.01
CA LEU A 127 11.91 16.68 12.47
C LEU A 127 11.72 16.43 10.95
N HIS A 128 10.84 17.18 10.29
CA HIS A 128 10.48 16.98 8.88
C HIS A 128 10.15 15.51 8.53
N LEU A 129 9.55 14.77 9.48
CA LEU A 129 9.36 13.32 9.38
C LEU A 129 8.50 12.93 8.15
N LYS A 130 7.51 13.76 7.82
CA LYS A 130 6.65 13.61 6.63
C LYS A 130 7.49 13.54 5.34
N ASN A 131 8.53 14.36 5.20
CA ASN A 131 9.35 14.43 3.98
C ASN A 131 10.13 13.12 3.76
N TYR A 132 10.72 12.58 4.82
CA TYR A 132 11.44 11.31 4.77
C TYR A 132 10.51 10.14 4.41
N VAL A 133 9.29 10.16 4.96
CA VAL A 133 8.30 9.13 4.66
C VAL A 133 7.81 9.23 3.22
N TYR A 134 7.51 10.44 2.71
CA TYR A 134 7.14 10.61 1.31
C TYR A 134 8.25 10.16 0.36
N PHE A 135 9.49 10.48 0.70
CA PHE A 135 10.64 9.99 -0.05
C PHE A 135 10.75 8.46 -0.02
N ALA A 136 10.62 7.85 1.16
CA ALA A 136 10.66 6.39 1.32
C ALA A 136 9.53 5.69 0.54
N MET A 137 8.32 6.23 0.56
CA MET A 137 7.18 5.69 -0.20
C MET A 137 7.43 5.78 -1.71
N ALA A 138 7.84 6.94 -2.20
CA ALA A 138 8.14 7.13 -3.63
C ALA A 138 9.28 6.20 -4.09
N PHE A 139 10.37 6.14 -3.31
CA PHE A 139 11.50 5.26 -3.59
C PHE A 139 11.08 3.78 -3.64
N SER A 140 10.27 3.33 -2.67
CA SER A 140 9.84 1.94 -2.59
C SER A 140 8.94 1.53 -3.77
N VAL A 141 8.04 2.42 -4.22
CA VAL A 141 7.24 2.19 -5.44
C VAL A 141 8.15 2.08 -6.67
N VAL A 142 9.15 2.95 -6.81
CA VAL A 142 10.08 2.89 -7.93
C VAL A 142 10.84 1.56 -7.94
N VAL A 143 11.34 1.14 -6.77
CA VAL A 143 12.06 -0.14 -6.64
C VAL A 143 11.15 -1.32 -6.97
N ASP A 144 9.91 -1.35 -6.46
CA ASP A 144 8.96 -2.42 -6.75
C ASP A 144 8.56 -2.44 -8.24
N MET A 145 8.36 -1.28 -8.87
CA MET A 145 8.13 -1.21 -10.32
C MET A 145 9.30 -1.77 -11.13
N LEU A 146 10.55 -1.50 -10.72
CA LEU A 146 11.72 -2.09 -11.36
C LEU A 146 11.73 -3.61 -11.17
N GLN A 147 11.42 -4.09 -9.97
CA GLN A 147 11.34 -5.52 -9.67
C GLN A 147 10.26 -6.23 -10.51
N LEU A 148 9.08 -5.65 -10.64
CA LEU A 148 8.00 -6.17 -11.48
C LEU A 148 8.41 -6.23 -12.97
N ARG A 149 9.10 -5.20 -13.47
CA ARG A 149 9.62 -5.17 -14.85
C ARG A 149 10.68 -6.23 -15.11
N LEU A 150 11.57 -6.47 -14.13
CA LEU A 150 12.60 -7.50 -14.24
C LEU A 150 11.99 -8.91 -14.25
N LYS A 151 11.05 -9.19 -13.33
CA LYS A 151 10.32 -10.47 -13.30
C LYS A 151 9.55 -10.74 -14.59
N ALA A 152 8.92 -9.72 -15.17
CA ALA A 152 8.23 -9.84 -16.46
C ALA A 152 9.19 -10.18 -17.63
N LYS A 153 10.46 -9.77 -17.54
CA LYS A 153 11.49 -10.04 -18.55
C LYS A 153 12.09 -11.45 -18.42
N GLU A 154 12.19 -12.00 -17.22
CA GLU A 154 12.67 -13.36 -16.97
C GLU A 154 11.67 -14.46 -17.37
N GLN A 155 10.37 -14.15 -17.43
CA GLN A 155 9.32 -15.10 -17.83
C GLN A 155 9.16 -15.26 -19.34
N ALA A 156 9.96 -14.58 -20.17
CA ALA A 156 10.06 -14.92 -21.59
C ALA A 156 10.73 -16.31 -21.69
N PRO A 157 10.02 -17.36 -22.15
CA PRO A 157 10.54 -18.72 -22.07
C PRO A 157 11.81 -18.80 -22.91
N VAL A 158 12.94 -19.01 -22.23
CA VAL A 158 14.18 -19.43 -22.89
C VAL A 158 13.88 -20.80 -23.47
N GLN A 159 13.52 -20.84 -24.76
CA GLN A 159 13.40 -22.08 -25.50
C GLN A 159 14.76 -22.77 -25.46
N LEU A 160 14.87 -23.82 -24.66
CA LEU A 160 16.00 -24.75 -24.68
C LEU A 160 15.97 -25.48 -26.03
N HIS A 161 16.49 -24.82 -27.08
CA HIS A 161 16.90 -25.47 -28.32
C HIS A 161 18.12 -26.32 -28.01
N ASN A 162 17.89 -27.51 -27.47
CA ASN A 162 18.76 -28.69 -27.60
C ASN A 162 18.11 -29.86 -26.86
N GLN A 163 17.19 -30.56 -27.52
CA GLN A 163 17.02 -31.99 -27.24
C GLN A 163 18.13 -32.73 -28.00
N PRO A 164 19.04 -33.44 -27.32
CA PRO A 164 19.96 -34.35 -27.99
C PRO A 164 19.13 -35.46 -28.65
N LYS A 165 19.15 -35.53 -29.98
CA LYS A 165 18.61 -36.69 -30.71
C LYS A 165 19.45 -37.90 -30.31
N LEU A 166 18.85 -38.81 -29.54
CA LEU A 166 19.42 -40.12 -29.28
C LEU A 166 19.45 -40.89 -30.61
N PRO A 167 20.60 -41.41 -31.06
CA PRO A 167 20.63 -42.26 -32.25
C PRO A 167 19.87 -43.56 -31.95
N GLU A 168 18.87 -43.87 -32.78
CA GLU A 168 18.21 -45.16 -32.75
C GLU A 168 19.22 -46.25 -33.11
N SER A 169 19.56 -47.08 -32.12
CA SER A 169 20.34 -48.29 -32.34
C SER A 169 19.44 -49.34 -33.00
N SER A 170 19.60 -49.52 -34.31
CA SER A 170 19.16 -50.72 -35.03
C SER A 170 20.16 -51.85 -34.88
#